data_AF-A0A6V7HPP2-F1
#
_entry.id   AF-A0A6V7HPP2-F1
#
_cell.length_a   1.000
_cell.length_b   1.000
_cell.length_c   1.000
_cell.angle_alpha   90.00
_cell.angle_beta   90.00
_cell.angle_gamma   90.00
#
_symmetry.space_group_name_H-M   'P 1'
#
loop_
_entity.id
_entity.type
_entity.pdbx_description
1 polymer ?
#
loop_
_entity_poly.entity_id
_entity_poly.type
_entity_poly.pdbx_seq_one_letter_code
_entity_poly.pdbx_strand_id
1 'polypeptide(L)'
;VIENVALPHTLMSRFDLIFLMLDPQSEQFDRKLAKHLVSLYLSEQEEAEDEVFDLNILRDYIAFAKEHIHPTLSEEAQQRLVQAYVDMRKVGSGRGQITAYPRQLESLIRLSEAHAKVRFSPLVEIVDVEEAW
;
A
#
# COMPACT_ATOMS: atom_id res chain seq x y z
N VAL A 1 -11.27 -1.97 -16.28
CA VAL A 1 -11.55 -1.33 -14.96
C VAL A 1 -12.35 -0.04 -15.12
N ILE A 2 -11.84 0.94 -15.88
CA ILE A 2 -12.48 2.27 -16.02
C ILE A 2 -13.93 2.17 -16.55
N GLU A 3 -14.17 1.28 -17.51
CA GLU A 3 -15.52 1.00 -18.03
C GLU A 3 -16.42 0.25 -17.04
N ASN A 4 -15.85 -0.64 -16.21
CA ASN A 4 -16.61 -1.45 -15.23
C ASN A 4 -17.07 -0.64 -14.02
N VAL A 5 -16.41 0.48 -13.71
CA VAL A 5 -16.61 1.24 -12.46
C VAL A 5 -17.43 2.52 -12.68
N ALA A 6 -17.75 2.88 -13.93
CA ALA A 6 -18.58 4.05 -14.29
C ALA A 6 -18.18 5.38 -13.59
N LEU A 7 -16.94 5.48 -13.09
CA LEU A 7 -16.46 6.68 -12.42
C LEU A 7 -15.88 7.66 -13.45
N PRO A 8 -16.19 8.96 -13.33
CA PRO A 8 -15.56 10.00 -14.13
C PRO A 8 -14.04 9.93 -14.04
N HIS A 9 -13.37 10.15 -15.18
CA HIS A 9 -11.90 10.15 -15.28
C HIS A 9 -11.22 11.15 -14.33
N THR A 10 -11.92 12.23 -13.98
CA THR A 10 -11.46 13.26 -13.03
C THR A 10 -11.53 12.84 -11.56
N LEU A 11 -12.39 11.88 -11.21
CA LEU A 11 -12.48 11.31 -9.87
C LEU A 11 -11.50 10.14 -9.71
N MET A 12 -11.34 9.32 -10.76
CA MET A 12 -10.32 8.27 -10.81
C MET A 12 -8.92 8.81 -10.56
N SER A 13 -8.57 9.94 -11.17
CA SER A 13 -7.27 10.56 -10.97
C SER A 13 -7.07 11.15 -9.57
N ARG A 14 -8.13 11.29 -8.75
CA ARG A 14 -8.06 11.84 -7.38
C ARG A 14 -7.53 10.85 -6.36
N PHE A 15 -7.71 9.57 -6.60
CA PHE A 15 -7.22 8.54 -5.69
C PHE A 15 -5.73 8.33 -5.89
N ASP A 16 -4.99 8.29 -4.77
CA ASP A 16 -3.55 8.04 -4.77
C ASP A 16 -3.25 6.57 -5.11
N LEU A 17 -4.02 5.63 -4.54
CA LEU A 17 -3.90 4.19 -4.78
C LEU A 17 -5.27 3.57 -5.02
N ILE A 18 -5.37 2.71 -6.04
CA ILE A 18 -6.56 1.90 -6.33
C ILE A 18 -6.13 0.45 -6.40
N PHE A 19 -6.49 -0.34 -5.38
CA PHE A 19 -6.23 -1.77 -5.35
C PHE A 19 -7.40 -2.53 -5.98
N LEU A 20 -7.10 -3.31 -7.01
CA LEU A 20 -8.09 -4.17 -7.65
C LEU A 20 -8.14 -5.50 -6.90
N MET A 21 -9.22 -5.70 -6.14
CA MET A 21 -9.52 -7.01 -5.58
C MET A 21 -10.25 -7.83 -6.64
N LEU A 22 -9.59 -8.89 -7.10
CA LEU A 22 -10.19 -9.89 -7.98
C LEU A 22 -10.47 -11.12 -7.13
N ASP A 23 -11.63 -11.73 -7.34
CA ASP A 23 -11.97 -13.00 -6.71
C ASP A 23 -11.22 -14.14 -7.43
N PRO A 24 -10.22 -14.78 -6.79
CA PRO A 24 -9.54 -15.91 -7.38
C PRO A 24 -10.42 -17.15 -7.25
N GLN A 25 -11.13 -17.52 -8.32
CA GLN A 25 -11.94 -18.74 -8.37
C GLN A 25 -11.05 -20.00 -8.33
N SER A 26 -10.65 -20.41 -7.13
CA SER A 26 -9.76 -21.54 -6.88
C SER A 26 -10.40 -22.45 -5.84
N GLU A 27 -10.81 -23.65 -6.28
CA GLU A 27 -11.46 -24.63 -5.39
C GLU A 27 -10.61 -24.96 -4.16
N GLN A 28 -9.28 -24.95 -4.30
CA GLN A 28 -8.36 -25.19 -3.19
C GLN A 28 -8.39 -24.05 -2.16
N PHE A 29 -8.48 -22.80 -2.62
CA PHE A 29 -8.59 -21.62 -1.75
C PHE A 29 -9.96 -21.59 -1.07
N ASP A 30 -11.03 -21.81 -1.84
CA ASP A 30 -12.41 -21.84 -1.33
C ASP A 30 -12.58 -22.93 -0.27
N ARG A 31 -12.00 -24.11 -0.50
CA ARG A 31 -12.05 -25.21 0.48
C ARG A 31 -11.30 -24.88 1.77
N LYS A 32 -10.16 -24.18 1.69
CA LYS A 32 -9.41 -23.73 2.88
C LYS A 32 -10.19 -22.66 3.64
N LEU A 33 -10.68 -21.65 2.93
CA LEU A 33 -11.47 -20.56 3.49
C LEU A 33 -12.73 -21.09 4.15
N ALA A 34 -13.51 -21.94 3.47
CA ALA A 34 -14.73 -22.52 4.01
C ALA A 34 -14.47 -23.37 5.25
N LYS A 35 -13.39 -24.17 5.28
CA LYS A 35 -12.99 -24.92 6.48
C LYS A 35 -12.69 -24.01 7.67
N HIS A 36 -11.91 -22.95 7.44
CA HIS A 36 -11.54 -21.99 8.48
C HIS A 36 -12.76 -21.20 8.98
N LEU A 37 -13.66 -20.76 8.09
CA LEU A 37 -14.90 -20.10 8.48
C LEU A 37 -15.79 -21.02 9.32
N VAL A 38 -15.96 -22.28 8.92
CA VAL A 38 -16.75 -23.25 9.68
C VAL A 38 -16.11 -23.57 11.03
N SER A 39 -14.77 -23.65 11.12
CA SER A 39 -14.11 -23.83 12.41
C SER A 39 -14.37 -22.66 13.34
N LEU A 40 -14.25 -21.40 12.86
CA LEU A 40 -14.53 -20.20 13.65
C LEU A 40 -15.95 -20.17 14.23
N TYR A 41 -16.96 -20.66 13.49
CA TYR A 41 -18.34 -20.73 13.98
C TYR A 41 -18.61 -21.84 15.01
N LEU A 42 -17.79 -22.89 15.02
CA LEU A 42 -17.95 -24.06 15.91
C LEU A 42 -17.12 -23.94 17.20
N SER A 43 -15.98 -23.26 17.13
CA SER A 43 -15.15 -22.96 18.30
C SER A 43 -15.67 -21.69 18.99
N GLU A 44 -16.40 -21.84 20.11
CA GLU A 44 -16.83 -20.71 20.97
C GLU A 44 -15.65 -19.97 21.64
N GLN A 45 -14.45 -20.55 21.57
CA GLN A 45 -13.21 -19.89 21.96
C GLN A 45 -12.40 -19.67 20.71
N GLU A 46 -12.03 -18.42 20.48
CA GLU A 46 -10.89 -18.07 19.62
C GLU A 46 -9.69 -18.89 20.12
N GLU A 47 -9.43 -20.05 19.51
CA GLU A 47 -8.06 -20.54 19.44
C GLU A 47 -7.36 -19.43 18.66
N ALA A 48 -6.76 -18.48 19.39
CA ALA A 48 -5.89 -17.47 18.85
C ALA A 48 -4.78 -18.24 18.11
N GLU A 49 -5.02 -18.53 16.83
CA GLU A 49 -4.06 -19.11 15.90
C GLU A 49 -2.85 -18.18 15.95
N ASP A 50 -1.83 -18.54 16.75
CA ASP A 50 -0.58 -17.83 16.96
C ASP A 50 -0.64 -16.36 16.52
N GLU A 51 -1.49 -15.54 17.14
CA GLU A 51 -1.47 -14.10 16.89
C GLU A 51 -0.09 -13.63 17.38
N VAL A 52 0.85 -13.53 16.43
CA VAL A 52 2.27 -13.27 16.70
C VAL A 52 2.45 -11.93 17.43
N PHE A 53 1.42 -11.07 17.45
CA PHE A 53 1.43 -9.76 18.04
C PHE A 53 0.15 -9.45 18.82
N ASP A 54 0.33 -9.03 20.08
CA ASP A 54 -0.73 -8.38 20.86
C ASP A 54 -1.17 -7.08 20.16
N LEU A 55 -2.48 -6.96 19.90
CA LEU A 55 -3.10 -5.78 19.29
C LEU A 55 -2.78 -4.47 20.03
N ASN A 56 -2.55 -4.53 21.35
CA ASN A 56 -2.16 -3.35 22.12
C ASN A 56 -0.75 -2.90 21.76
N ILE A 57 0.19 -3.84 21.60
CA ILE A 57 1.56 -3.53 21.17
C ILE A 57 1.54 -2.92 19.76
N LEU A 58 0.74 -3.45 18.84
CA LEU A 58 0.62 -2.88 17.50
C LEU A 58 0.07 -1.44 17.52
N ARG A 59 -0.93 -1.17 18.35
CA ARG A 59 -1.49 0.18 18.52
C ARG A 59 -0.43 1.14 19.07
N ASP A 60 0.29 0.74 20.11
CA ASP A 60 1.34 1.53 20.72
C ASP A 60 2.50 1.77 19.74
N TYR A 61 2.86 0.76 18.96
CA TYR A 61 3.87 0.86 17.90
C TYR A 61 3.51 1.92 16.85
N ILE A 62 2.28 1.89 16.33
CA ILE A 62 1.80 2.87 15.37
C ILE A 62 1.73 4.27 15.98
N ALA A 63 1.26 4.39 17.23
CA ALA A 63 1.19 5.66 17.94
C ALA A 63 2.59 6.26 18.12
N PHE A 64 3.54 5.47 18.59
CA PHE A 64 4.94 5.87 18.75
C PHE A 64 5.55 6.31 17.42
N ALA A 65 5.38 5.52 16.35
CA ALA A 65 5.88 5.85 15.01
C ALA A 65 5.37 7.22 14.53
N LYS A 66 4.09 7.51 14.76
CA LYS A 66 3.45 8.75 14.31
C LYS A 66 3.91 9.98 15.08
N GLU A 67 4.15 9.83 16.38
CA GLU A 67 4.50 10.95 17.27
C GLU A 67 6.01 11.25 17.27
N HIS A 68 6.86 10.25 17.14
CA HIS A 68 8.31 10.40 17.37
C HIS A 68 9.14 10.35 16.09
N ILE A 69 8.62 9.80 14.99
CA ILE A 69 9.40 9.58 13.77
C ILE A 69 8.89 10.49 12.65
N HIS A 70 9.78 11.38 12.20
CA HIS A 70 9.53 12.31 11.10
C HIS A 70 10.63 12.12 10.05
N PRO A 71 10.49 11.13 9.15
CA PRO A 71 11.52 10.83 8.16
C PRO A 71 11.78 12.02 7.24
N THR A 72 13.04 12.23 6.88
CA THR A 72 13.44 13.23 5.88
C THR A 72 14.07 12.54 4.67
N LEU A 73 13.90 13.14 3.48
CA LEU A 73 14.40 12.55 2.24
C LEU A 73 15.92 12.65 2.15
N SER A 74 16.61 11.50 2.03
CA SER A 74 18.02 11.47 1.65
C SER A 74 18.23 11.95 0.20
N GLU A 75 19.42 12.43 -0.13
CA GLU A 75 19.74 12.88 -1.51
C GLU A 75 19.54 11.76 -2.53
N GLU A 76 19.90 10.54 -2.18
CA GLU A 76 19.75 9.36 -3.04
C GLU A 76 18.27 9.04 -3.29
N ALA A 77 17.43 9.07 -2.24
CA ALA A 77 15.99 8.87 -2.37
C ALA A 77 15.33 9.96 -3.23
N GLN A 78 15.77 11.22 -3.10
CA GLN A 78 15.26 12.32 -3.94
C GLN A 78 15.53 12.07 -5.43
N GLN A 79 16.76 11.67 -5.77
CA GLN A 79 17.12 11.36 -7.16
C GLN A 79 16.30 10.18 -7.68
N ARG A 80 16.13 9.13 -6.86
CA ARG A 80 15.35 7.95 -7.22
C ARG A 80 13.86 8.26 -7.44
N LEU A 81 13.26 9.13 -6.62
CA LEU A 81 11.88 9.60 -6.75
C LEU A 81 11.64 10.37 -8.04
N VAL A 82 12.58 11.26 -8.40
CA VAL A 82 12.51 12.01 -9.67
C VAL A 82 12.59 11.05 -10.86
N GLN A 83 13.53 10.11 -10.83
CA GLN A 83 13.69 9.12 -11.89
C GLN A 83 12.43 8.24 -12.03
N ALA A 84 11.90 7.74 -10.92
CA ALA A 84 10.62 7.05 -10.84
C ALA A 84 9.52 7.88 -11.53
N TYR A 85 9.24 9.09 -11.07
CA TYR A 85 8.16 9.90 -11.64
C TYR A 85 8.30 10.13 -13.16
N VAL A 86 9.52 10.35 -13.65
CA VAL A 86 9.80 10.47 -15.10
C VAL A 86 9.48 9.18 -15.85
N ASP A 87 9.85 8.02 -15.31
CA ASP A 87 9.55 6.74 -15.93
C ASP A 87 8.05 6.43 -15.93
N MET A 88 7.33 6.83 -14.88
CA MET A 88 5.87 6.66 -14.78
C MET A 88 5.17 7.49 -15.87
N ARG A 89 5.69 8.70 -16.11
CA ARG A 89 5.24 9.58 -17.19
C ARG A 89 5.48 8.99 -18.59
N LYS A 90 6.60 8.29 -18.81
CA LYS A 90 6.89 7.64 -20.10
C LYS A 90 5.90 6.51 -20.38
N VAL A 91 5.60 5.68 -19.38
CA VAL A 91 4.66 4.55 -19.53
C VAL A 91 3.25 5.05 -19.86
N GLY A 92 2.80 6.15 -19.25
CA GLY A 92 1.49 6.75 -19.50
C GLY A 92 1.33 7.53 -20.82
N SER A 93 2.30 7.44 -21.75
CA SER A 93 2.24 8.13 -23.06
C SER A 93 1.48 7.34 -24.15
N GLY A 94 0.99 6.14 -23.84
CA GLY A 94 0.16 5.33 -24.74
C GLY A 94 -1.29 5.85 -24.88
N ARG A 95 -1.89 5.68 -26.07
CA ARG A 95 -3.30 6.03 -26.33
C ARG A 95 -4.23 5.26 -25.38
N GLY A 96 -5.07 5.98 -24.63
CA GLY A 96 -6.10 5.42 -23.75
C GLY A 96 -5.64 5.10 -22.32
N GLN A 97 -4.39 5.41 -21.95
CA GLN A 97 -3.90 5.25 -20.58
C GLN A 97 -4.07 6.52 -19.75
N ILE A 98 -4.45 6.35 -18.48
CA ILE A 98 -4.46 7.42 -17.49
C ILE A 98 -3.01 7.91 -17.34
N THR A 99 -2.74 9.11 -17.85
CA THR A 99 -1.40 9.70 -17.80
C THR A 99 -1.01 9.97 -16.36
N ALA A 100 0.27 9.76 -16.04
CA ALA A 100 0.77 10.06 -14.71
C ALA A 100 0.55 11.54 -14.34
N TYR A 101 -0.09 11.81 -13.21
CA TYR A 101 -0.37 13.17 -12.73
C TYR A 101 0.72 13.63 -11.76
N PRO A 102 1.04 14.93 -11.69
CA PRO A 102 1.99 15.45 -10.70
C PRO A 102 1.66 15.06 -9.25
N ARG A 103 0.39 14.83 -8.94
CA ARG A 103 -0.06 14.36 -7.63
C ARG A 103 0.53 13.00 -7.24
N GLN A 104 0.79 12.11 -8.20
CA GLN A 104 1.37 10.81 -7.92
C GLN A 104 2.79 10.91 -7.35
N LEU A 105 3.55 11.95 -7.69
CA LEU A 105 4.83 12.19 -7.04
C LEU A 105 4.65 12.52 -5.55
N GLU A 106 3.64 13.31 -5.21
CA GLU A 106 3.30 13.59 -3.81
C GLU A 106 2.85 12.33 -3.08
N SER A 107 2.05 11.48 -3.74
CA SER A 107 1.64 10.17 -3.21
C SER A 107 2.85 9.26 -2.99
N LEU A 108 3.78 9.18 -3.94
CA LEU A 108 5.02 8.40 -3.82
C LEU A 108 5.86 8.86 -2.64
N ILE A 109 6.06 10.17 -2.48
CA ILE A 109 6.79 10.74 -1.32
C ILE A 109 6.12 10.30 0.00
N ARG A 110 4.79 10.44 0.10
CA ARG A 110 4.05 10.04 1.31
C ARG A 110 4.16 8.54 1.60
N LEU A 111 4.16 7.70 0.57
CA LEU A 111 4.31 6.25 0.72
C LEU A 111 5.72 5.88 1.18
N SER A 112 6.76 6.47 0.59
CA SER A 112 8.14 6.25 1.02
C SER A 112 8.40 6.75 2.45
N GLU A 113 7.85 7.90 2.82
CA GLU A 113 7.89 8.39 4.21
C GLU A 113 7.13 7.46 5.17
N ALA A 114 5.98 6.92 4.76
CA ALA A 114 5.23 5.98 5.56
C ALA A 114 6.00 4.66 5.76
N HIS A 115 6.68 4.17 4.72
CA HIS A 115 7.51 2.96 4.81
C HIS A 115 8.71 3.16 5.74
N ALA A 116 9.43 4.28 5.59
CA ALA A 116 10.53 4.65 6.48
C ALA A 116 10.06 4.79 7.94
N LYS A 117 8.87 5.39 8.16
CA LYS A 117 8.27 5.58 9.48
C LYS A 117 7.93 4.26 10.18
N VAL A 118 7.38 3.29 9.45
CA VAL A 118 7.15 1.95 9.99
C VAL A 118 8.48 1.36 10.46
N ARG A 119 9.56 1.53 9.70
CA ARG A 119 10.88 1.03 10.10
C ARG A 119 11.57 1.85 11.21
N PHE A 120 10.89 2.87 11.77
CA PHE A 120 11.45 3.86 12.70
C PHE A 120 12.70 4.58 12.16
N SER A 121 12.84 4.69 10.84
CA SER A 121 13.97 5.38 10.21
C SER A 121 13.72 6.89 10.20
N PRO A 122 14.70 7.72 10.63
CA PRO A 122 14.63 9.18 10.49
C PRO A 122 14.92 9.66 9.05
N LEU A 123 15.36 8.75 8.18
CA LEU A 123 15.72 9.03 6.80
C LEU A 123 14.97 8.09 5.86
N VAL A 124 14.45 8.64 4.77
CA VAL A 124 13.92 7.86 3.65
C VAL A 124 15.10 7.41 2.79
N GLU A 125 15.24 6.10 2.64
CA GLU A 125 16.27 5.44 1.86
C GLU A 125 15.72 5.00 0.49
N ILE A 126 16.62 4.57 -0.40
CA ILE A 126 16.24 4.10 -1.74
C ILE A 126 15.22 2.95 -1.65
N VAL A 127 15.38 2.04 -0.69
CA VAL A 127 14.49 0.89 -0.49
C VAL A 127 13.04 1.32 -0.26
N ASP A 128 12.82 2.44 0.44
CA ASP A 128 11.48 2.97 0.71
C ASP A 128 10.83 3.55 -0.55
N VAL A 129 11.64 3.99 -1.51
CA VAL A 129 11.19 4.47 -2.83
C VAL A 129 10.90 3.30 -3.77
N GLU A 130 11.68 2.23 -3.68
CA GLU A 130 11.50 1.03 -4.50
C GLU A 130 10.25 0.24 -4.11
N GLU A 131 9.95 0.13 -2.82
CA GLU A 131 8.72 -0.52 -2.33
C GLU A 131 7.46 0.31 -2.63
N ALA A 132 7.58 1.64 -2.71
CA ALA A 132 6.45 2.53 -3.02
C ALA A 132 6.11 2.60 -4.52
N TRP A 133 7.03 2.16 -5.39
CA TRP A 133 6.99 2.33 -6.85
C TRP A 133 6.20 1.25 -7.59
#